data_AF-A0A2A5M9K7-F1
#
_entry.id   AF-A0A2A5M9K7-F1
#
_cell.length_a   1.000
_cell.length_b   1.000
_cell.length_c   1.000
_cell.angle_alpha   90.00
_cell.angle_beta   90.00
_cell.angle_gamma   90.00
#
_symmetry.space_group_name_H-M   'P 1'
#
loop_
_entity.id
_entity.type
_entity.pdbx_description
1 polymer ?
#
loop_
_entity_poly.entity_id
_entity_poly.type
_entity_poly.pdbx_seq_one_letter_code
_entity_poly.pdbx_strand_id
1 'polypeptide(L)' 'MQITSKQQEKIVLELLLKNGIIDNFYCIDKKITTRLGAYIYNLRNKGYEIETVRNKETRNTFYILKSTPKIKKAG' A
#
# COMPACT_ATOMS: atom_id res chain seq x y z
N MET A 1 14.47 -14.99 -10.18
CA MET A 1 13.54 -14.05 -10.84
C MET A 1 13.46 -12.78 -10.01
N GLN A 2 13.82 -11.63 -10.58
CA GLN A 2 13.73 -10.35 -9.87
C GLN A 2 12.28 -9.85 -9.96
N ILE A 3 11.61 -9.68 -8.82
CA ILE A 3 10.27 -9.10 -8.80
C ILE A 3 10.39 -7.64 -9.25
N THR A 4 9.64 -7.27 -10.28
CA THR A 4 9.66 -5.89 -10.79
C THR A 4 8.91 -4.95 -9.85
N SER A 5 9.22 -3.65 -9.89
CA SER A 5 8.51 -2.64 -9.09
C SER A 5 6.99 -2.66 -9.32
N LYS A 6 6.53 -2.95 -10.55
CA LYS A 6 5.09 -3.08 -10.87
C LYS A 6 4.45 -4.29 -10.17
N GLN A 7 5.16 -5.42 -10.08
CA GLN A 7 4.67 -6.59 -9.36
C GLN A 7 4.62 -6.34 -7.85
N GLN A 8 5.62 -5.67 -7.27
CA GLN A 8 5.57 -5.32 -5.85
C GLN A 8 4.42 -4.37 -5.51
N GLU A 9 4.17 -3.36 -6.35
CA GLU A 9 3.03 -2.46 -6.16
C GLU A 9 1.69 -3.22 -6.19
N LYS A 10 1.55 -4.20 -7.10
CA LYS A 10 0.37 -5.06 -7.16
C LYS A 10 0.18 -5.88 -5.87
N ILE A 11 1.25 -6.46 -5.34
CA ILE A 11 1.21 -7.22 -4.08
C ILE A 11 0.79 -6.31 -2.91
N VAL A 12 1.34 -5.10 -2.83
CA VAL A 12 0.97 -4.12 -1.80
C VAL A 12 -0.51 -3.75 -1.91
N LEU A 13 -1.01 -3.54 -3.13
CA LEU A 13 -2.44 -3.27 -3.36
C LEU A 13 -3.32 -4.43 -2.93
N GLU A 14 -2.98 -5.66 -3.29
CA GLU A 14 -3.74 -6.86 -2.90
C GLU A 14 -3.81 -7.01 -1.38
N LEU A 15 -2.70 -6.75 -0.67
CA LEU A 15 -2.67 -6.77 0.80
C LEU A 15 -3.55 -5.66 1.40
N LEU A 16 -3.51 -4.44 0.86
CA LEU A 16 -4.38 -3.35 1.30
C LEU A 16 -5.86 -3.65 1.06
N LEU A 17 -6.22 -4.20 -0.09
CA LEU A 17 -7.60 -4.57 -0.42
C LEU A 17 -8.11 -5.70 0.48
N LYS A 18 -7.24 -6.66 0.82
CA LYS A 18 -7.60 -7.80 1.67
C LYS A 18 -7.72 -7.42 3.15
N ASN A 19 -6.77 -6.64 3.66
CA ASN A 19 -6.62 -6.39 5.09
C ASN A 19 -7.17 -5.03 5.54
N GLY A 20 -7.39 -4.09 4.60
CA GLY A 20 -7.74 -2.70 4.89
C GLY A 20 -6.58 -1.85 5.45
N ILE A 21 -5.51 -2.48 5.93
CA ILE A 21 -4.34 -1.83 6.52
C ILE A 21 -3.06 -2.61 6.21
N ILE A 22 -1.95 -1.89 6.07
CA ILE A 22 -0.60 -2.45 5.97
C ILE A 22 0.41 -1.51 6.64
N ASP A 23 1.51 -2.04 7.17
CA ASP A 23 2.56 -1.23 7.80
C ASP A 23 3.97 -1.57 7.30
N ASN A 24 4.89 -0.63 7.53
CA ASN A 24 6.28 -0.75 7.09
C ASN A 24 6.98 -1.95 7.72
N PHE A 25 6.80 -2.21 9.02
CA PHE A 25 7.49 -3.30 9.69
C PHE A 25 7.01 -4.66 9.21
N TYR A 26 5.70 -4.85 9.05
CA TYR A 26 5.13 -6.05 8.44
C TYR A 26 5.71 -6.30 7.04
N CYS A 27 5.80 -5.27 6.21
CA CYS A 27 6.34 -5.42 4.85
C CYS A 27 7.81 -5.81 4.82
N ILE A 28 8.60 -5.32 5.77
CA ILE A 28 10.02 -5.64 5.90
C ILE A 28 10.20 -7.06 6.47
N ASP A 29 9.50 -7.39 7.55
CA ASP A 29 9.55 -8.71 8.21
C ASP A 29 9.20 -9.84 7.22
N LYS A 30 8.11 -9.66 6.47
CA LYS A 30 7.66 -10.61 5.45
C LYS A 30 8.43 -10.53 4.13
N LYS A 31 9.48 -9.71 4.05
CA LYS A 31 10.30 -9.51 2.84
C LYS A 31 9.47 -9.13 1.59
N ILE A 32 8.37 -8.42 1.79
CA ILE A 32 7.50 -7.93 0.71
C ILE A 32 8.19 -6.76 0.02
N THR A 33 8.54 -5.72 0.79
CA THR A 33 9.25 -4.56 0.27
C THR A 33 9.82 -3.68 1.37
N THR A 34 10.90 -2.95 1.05
CA THR A 34 11.43 -1.84 1.84
C THR A 34 10.99 -0.47 1.33
N ARG A 35 10.27 -0.43 0.19
CA ARG A 35 9.84 0.81 -0.49
C ARG A 35 8.35 1.07 -0.39
N LEU A 36 7.70 0.61 0.69
CA LEU A 36 6.25 0.66 0.85
C LEU A 36 5.68 2.06 0.57
N GLY A 37 6.28 3.11 1.14
CA GLY A 37 5.83 4.49 0.92
C GLY A 37 5.79 4.93 -0.54
N ALA A 38 6.71 4.45 -1.39
CA ALA A 38 6.71 4.77 -2.81
C ALA A 38 5.54 4.10 -3.54
N TYR A 39 5.20 2.86 -3.19
CA TYR A 39 4.03 2.18 -3.76
C TYR A 39 2.72 2.81 -3.29
N ILE A 40 2.62 3.21 -2.02
CA ILE A 40 1.45 3.96 -1.53
C ILE A 40 1.27 5.27 -2.29
N TYR A 41 2.36 6.00 -2.56
CA TYR A 41 2.31 7.21 -3.39
C TYR A 41 1.75 6.93 -4.79
N ASN A 42 2.23 5.87 -5.46
CA ASN A 42 1.71 5.47 -6.77
C ASN A 42 0.23 5.09 -6.72
N LEU A 43 -0.21 4.36 -5.68
CA LEU A 43 -1.60 3.98 -5.51
C LEU A 43 -2.51 5.20 -5.27
N ARG A 44 -2.06 6.20 -4.51
CA ARG A 44 -2.78 7.47 -4.36
C ARG A 44 -2.95 8.19 -5.70
N ASN A 45 -1.90 8.22 -6.53
CA ASN A 45 -1.99 8.79 -7.89
C ASN A 45 -2.96 8.02 -8.81
N LYS A 46 -3.24 6.75 -8.50
CA LYS A 46 -4.25 5.94 -9.19
C LYS A 46 -5.67 6.12 -8.63
N GLY A 47 -5.86 7.03 -7.67
CA GLY A 47 -7.17 7.37 -7.10
C GLY A 47 -7.58 6.54 -5.90
N TYR A 48 -6.67 5.78 -5.28
CA TYR A 48 -6.94 5.13 -4.00
C TYR A 48 -6.80 6.14 -2.86
N GLU A 49 -7.78 6.18 -1.96
CA GLU A 49 -7.71 6.99 -0.76
C GLU A 49 -7.08 6.17 0.36
N ILE A 50 -5.85 6.52 0.73
CA ILE A 50 -5.06 5.80 1.74
C ILE A 50 -4.59 6.81 2.77
N GLU A 51 -5.00 6.64 4.03
CA GLU A 51 -4.52 7.43 5.17
C GLU A 51 -3.16 6.93 5.63
N THR A 52 -2.29 7.83 6.09
CA THR A 52 -1.02 7.47 6.75
C THR A 52 -1.08 7.81 8.23
N VAL A 53 -0.84 6.82 9.08
CA VAL A 53 -0.73 6.99 10.53
C VAL A 53 0.68 6.59 10.97
N ARG A 54 1.41 7.52 11.58
CA ARG A 54 2.76 7.25 12.10
C ARG A 54 2.72 7.09 13.61
N ASN A 55 3.17 5.94 14.10
CA ASN A 55 3.44 5.76 15.52
C ASN A 55 4.80 6.42 15.85
N LYS A 56 4.80 7.43 16.74
CA LYS A 56 6.00 8.19 17.10
C LYS A 56 6.98 7.40 17.97
N GLU A 57 6.47 6.48 18.78
CA GLU A 57 7.26 5.68 19.72
C GLU A 57 8.01 4.57 18.98
N THR A 58 7.28 3.76 18.21
CA THR A 58 7.86 2.62 17.47
C THR A 58 8.47 3.04 16.14
N ARG A 59 8.21 4.28 15.70
CA ARG A 59 8.54 4.79 14.36
C ARG A 59 7.90 3.99 13.21
N ASN A 60 6.98 3.07 13.51
CA ASN A 60 6.24 2.35 12.48
C ASN A 60 5.24 3.28 11.78
N THR A 61 5.00 3.01 10.50
CA THR A 61 4.05 3.77 9.69
C THR A 61 3.02 2.81 9.11
N PHE A 62 1.76 3.11 9.37
CA PHE A 62 0.60 2.37 8.93
C PHE A 62 -0.08 3.11 7.78
N TYR A 63 -0.59 2.35 6.83
CA TYR A 63 -1.35 2.82 5.68
C TYR A 63 -2.71 2.15 5.68
N ILE A 64 -3.76 2.95 5.78
CA ILE A 64 -5.14 2.48 5.95
C ILE A 64 -5.93 2.84 4.71
N LEU A 65 -6.49 1.84 4.03
CA LEU A 65 -7.36 2.03 2.87
C LEU A 65 -8.70 2.60 3.33
N LYS A 66 -9.07 3.77 2.81
CA LYS A 66 -10.34 4.45 3.09
C LYS A 66 -11.36 4.24 2.00
N SER A 67 -10.93 4.35 0.74
CA SER A 67 -11.80 4.14 -0.40
C SER A 67 -11.00 3.68 -1.63
N THR A 68 -11.68 2.96 -2.51
CA THR A 68 -11.16 2.56 -3.82
C THR A 68 -11.69 3.50 -4.90
N PRO A 69 -10.92 3.72 -5.98
CA PRO A 69 -11.37 4.56 -7.07
C PRO A 69 -12.68 4.01 -7.65
N LYS A 70 -13.69 4.87 -7.81
CA LYS A 70 -14.95 4.50 -8.46
C LYS A 70 -14.63 4.16 -9.92
N ILE A 71 -14.70 2.88 -10.27
CA ILE A 71 -14.63 2.46 -11.67
C ILE A 71 -15.87 3.03 -12.35
N LYS A 72 -15.72 4.08 -13.16
CA LYS A 72 -16.77 4.46 -14.10
C LYS A 72 -16.90 3.28 -15.06
N LYS A 73 -17.95 2.47 -14.91
CA LYS A 73 -18.37 1.60 -16.00
C LYS A 73 -18.66 2.54 -17.17
N ALA A 74 -17.87 2.43 -18.24
CA ALA A 74 -18.28 2.99 -19.53
C ALA A 74 -19.62 2.32 -19.85
N GLY A 75 -20.68 3.12 -19.85
CA GLY A 75 -22.01 2.70 -20.28
C GLY A 75 -22.03 2.48 -21.78
#